data_AF-A0A2G6ULL7-F1
#
_entry.id   AF-A0A2G6ULL7-F1
#
_cell.length_a   1.000
_cell.length_b   1.000
_cell.length_c   1.000
_cell.angle_alpha   90.00
_cell.angle_beta   90.00
_cell.angle_gamma   90.00
#
_symmetry.space_group_name_H-M   'P 1'
#
loop_
_entity.id
_entity.type
_entity.pdbx_description
1 polymer ?
#
loop_
_entity_poly.entity_id
_entity_poly.type
_entity_poly.pdbx_seq_one_letter_code
_entity_poly.pdbx_strand_id
1 'polypeptide(L)'
;MMNGSLTRFTKALIIFVIIDFLLFFILEAIFWMEPFIYNILLAMFDNPPASLPYSMHALILKKLFINQGFYNLFLACGGIAGLYCIRKNKAVGYALILLACFSAVGAGLVLALTSKAYILAFLQAVPAAMVCIKLYPVLKKELNP
;
A
#
# COMPACT_ATOMS: atom_id res chain seq x y z
N MET A 1 -13.07 -29.46 5.38
CA MET A 1 -13.96 -28.27 5.48
C MET A 1 -13.28 -27.24 6.39
N MET A 2 -12.72 -26.16 5.84
CA MET A 2 -12.09 -25.10 6.66
C MET A 2 -13.15 -24.07 7.07
N ASN A 3 -13.33 -23.90 8.38
CA ASN A 3 -14.20 -22.89 8.99
C ASN A 3 -14.01 -21.51 8.34
N GLY A 4 -15.11 -20.90 7.90
CA GLY A 4 -15.19 -19.68 7.08
C GLY A 4 -14.79 -18.36 7.76
N SER A 5 -13.83 -18.38 8.68
CA SER A 5 -13.34 -17.19 9.38
C SER A 5 -11.89 -16.88 8.97
N LEU A 6 -11.60 -15.60 8.70
CA LEU A 6 -10.24 -15.12 8.48
C LEU A 6 -9.31 -15.53 9.62
N THR A 7 -8.19 -16.18 9.27
CA THR A 7 -7.16 -16.57 10.24
C THR A 7 -6.56 -15.32 10.90
N ARG A 8 -6.03 -15.47 12.12
CA ARG A 8 -5.31 -14.37 12.81
C ARG A 8 -4.18 -13.80 11.96
N PHE A 9 -3.48 -14.68 11.25
CA PHE A 9 -2.43 -14.30 10.32
C PHE A 9 -2.94 -13.42 9.17
N THR A 10 -4.03 -13.78 8.48
CA THR A 10 -4.57 -12.92 7.41
C THR A 10 -5.04 -11.57 7.95
N LYS A 11 -5.61 -11.52 9.16
CA LYS A 11 -5.98 -10.25 9.81
C LYS A 11 -4.76 -9.38 10.09
N ALA A 12 -3.66 -9.98 10.57
CA ALA A 12 -2.40 -9.26 10.78
C ALA A 12 -1.85 -8.69 9.46
N LEU A 13 -1.91 -9.44 8.35
CA LEU A 13 -1.50 -8.94 7.04
C LEU A 13 -2.38 -7.78 6.54
N ILE A 14 -3.69 -7.83 6.77
CA ILE A 14 -4.59 -6.71 6.43
C ILE A 14 -4.17 -5.43 7.17
N ILE A 15 -3.90 -5.55 8.48
CA ILE A 15 -3.44 -4.43 9.30
C ILE A 15 -2.09 -3.93 8.81
N PHE A 16 -1.16 -4.84 8.47
CA PHE A 16 0.13 -4.49 7.90
C PHE A 16 -0.02 -3.65 6.63
N VAL A 17 -0.86 -4.05 5.68
CA VAL A 17 -1.07 -3.30 4.43
C VAL A 17 -1.62 -1.89 4.69
N ILE A 18 -2.55 -1.73 5.64
CA ILE A 18 -3.06 -0.42 6.04
C ILE A 18 -1.94 0.45 6.64
N ILE A 19 -1.11 -0.14 7.50
CA ILE A 19 0.04 0.55 8.10
C ILE A 19 1.04 0.95 7.01
N ASP A 20 1.31 0.08 6.04
CA ASP A 20 2.22 0.35 4.94
C ASP A 20 1.77 1.59 4.14
N PHE A 21 0.48 1.68 3.76
CA PHE A 21 -0.07 2.89 3.15
C PHE A 21 0.08 4.15 4.02
N LEU A 22 -0.13 4.04 5.34
CA LEU A 22 0.06 5.17 6.26
C LEU A 22 1.54 5.57 6.35
N LEU A 23 2.47 4.61 6.32
CA LEU A 23 3.91 4.89 6.31
C LEU A 23 4.31 5.61 5.03
N PHE A 24 3.86 5.17 3.86
CA PHE A 24 4.11 5.88 2.60
C PHE A 24 3.48 7.27 2.59
N PHE A 25 2.25 7.44 3.11
CA PHE A 25 1.67 8.78 3.30
C PHE A 25 2.58 9.68 4.14
N ILE A 26 3.07 9.20 5.28
CA ILE A 26 3.94 9.98 6.18
C ILE A 26 5.26 10.33 5.47
N LEU A 27 5.89 9.36 4.81
CA LEU A 27 7.16 9.56 4.11
C LEU A 27 7.02 10.53 2.93
N GLU A 28 5.95 10.43 2.14
CA GLU A 28 5.80 11.16 0.88
C GLU A 28 5.12 12.52 1.05
N ALA A 29 4.14 12.64 1.95
CA ALA A 29 3.40 13.89 2.14
C ALA A 29 3.98 14.77 3.26
N ILE A 30 4.54 14.17 4.32
CA ILE A 30 5.00 14.89 5.50
C ILE A 30 6.52 15.06 5.46
N PHE A 31 7.27 13.97 5.32
CA PHE A 31 8.73 13.98 5.47
C PHE A 31 9.52 13.98 4.16
N TRP A 32 8.89 14.12 3.00
CA TRP A 32 9.59 14.04 1.71
C TRP A 32 10.77 15.01 1.59
N MET A 33 10.66 16.21 2.18
CA MET A 33 11.73 17.22 2.12
C MET A 33 12.84 17.00 3.17
N GLU A 34 12.75 15.98 4.02
CA GLU A 34 13.82 15.62 4.94
C GLU A 34 14.99 14.99 4.18
N PRO A 35 16.23 15.50 4.34
CA PRO A 35 17.40 14.99 3.61
C PRO A 35 17.61 13.49 3.73
N PHE A 36 17.42 12.93 4.92
CA PHE A 36 17.54 11.49 5.12
C PHE A 36 16.53 10.70 4.25
N ILE A 37 15.29 11.18 4.14
CA ILE A 37 14.22 10.51 3.41
C ILE A 37 14.42 10.59 1.90
N TYR A 38 14.56 11.79 1.32
CA TYR A 38 14.70 11.88 -0.13
C TYR A 38 16.00 11.25 -0.62
N ASN A 39 17.10 11.28 0.15
CA ASN A 39 18.36 10.66 -0.28
C ASN A 39 18.21 9.13 -0.41
N ILE A 40 17.55 8.49 0.55
CA ILE A 40 17.32 7.04 0.51
C ILE A 40 16.34 6.68 -0.61
N LEU A 41 15.19 7.36 -0.67
CA LEU A 41 14.15 7.02 -1.64
C LEU A 41 14.59 7.29 -3.07
N LEU A 42 15.23 8.43 -3.36
CA LEU A 42 15.75 8.72 -4.71
C LEU A 42 16.85 7.75 -5.14
N ALA A 43 17.71 7.32 -4.22
CA ALA A 43 18.71 6.30 -4.52
C ALA A 43 18.07 4.95 -4.86
N MET A 44 17.03 4.55 -4.12
CA MET A 44 16.28 3.31 -4.39
C MET A 44 15.45 3.38 -5.68
N PHE A 45 14.88 4.55 -5.99
CA PHE A 45 14.06 4.74 -7.18
C PHE A 45 14.87 4.67 -8.47
N ASP A 46 16.21 4.70 -8.39
CA ASP A 46 17.11 4.63 -9.56
C ASP A 46 16.74 5.65 -10.62
N ASN A 47 16.31 6.84 -10.17
CA ASN A 47 15.86 7.94 -11.03
C ASN A 47 16.88 9.11 -10.98
N PRO A 48 18.14 8.92 -11.41
CA PRO A 48 19.13 9.96 -11.31
C PRO A 48 18.85 11.04 -12.37
N PRO A 49 18.92 12.33 -12.02
CA PRO A 49 19.45 13.27 -12.99
C PRO A 49 20.93 12.98 -13.13
N ALA A 50 21.44 12.86 -14.33
CA ALA A 50 22.90 12.79 -14.50
C ALA A 50 23.61 14.08 -14.03
N SER A 51 22.89 15.18 -13.75
CA SER A 51 23.45 16.53 -13.57
C SER A 51 22.95 17.36 -12.37
N LEU A 52 21.93 16.92 -11.61
CA LEU A 52 21.34 17.72 -10.52
C LEU A 52 21.58 17.09 -9.14
N PRO A 53 21.76 17.88 -8.08
CA PRO A 53 21.82 17.35 -6.72
C PRO A 53 20.45 16.81 -6.28
N TYR A 54 20.45 15.81 -5.39
CA TYR A 54 19.22 15.16 -4.90
C TYR A 54 18.23 16.13 -4.24
N SER A 55 18.72 17.18 -3.58
CA SER A 55 17.86 18.22 -3.01
C SER A 55 17.02 18.96 -4.05
N MET A 56 17.57 19.21 -5.24
CA MET A 56 16.85 19.84 -6.34
C MET A 56 15.80 18.89 -6.94
N HIS A 57 16.12 17.60 -7.03
CA HIS A 57 15.16 16.56 -7.41
C HIS A 57 13.99 16.46 -6.44
N ALA A 58 14.29 16.43 -5.14
CA ALA A 58 13.28 16.42 -4.10
C ALA A 58 12.37 17.64 -4.20
N LEU A 59 12.94 18.83 -4.46
CA LEU A 59 12.18 20.06 -4.62
C LEU A 59 11.23 20.00 -5.84
N ILE A 60 11.70 19.53 -6.99
CA ILE A 60 10.89 19.39 -8.22
C ILE A 60 9.73 18.42 -7.99
N LEU A 61 9.99 17.30 -7.33
CA LEU A 61 8.99 16.24 -7.11
C LEU A 61 8.09 16.51 -5.90
N LYS A 62 8.34 17.56 -5.11
CA LYS A 62 7.65 17.84 -3.84
C LYS A 62 6.13 17.78 -3.93
N LYS A 63 5.55 18.48 -4.91
CA LYS A 63 4.08 18.52 -5.05
C LYS A 63 3.50 17.19 -5.52
N LEU A 64 4.24 16.46 -6.35
CA LEU A 64 3.87 15.13 -6.81
C LEU A 64 3.85 14.13 -5.64
N PHE A 65 4.91 14.10 -4.82
CA PHE A 65 4.97 13.22 -3.64
C PHE A 65 3.93 13.57 -2.57
N ILE A 66 3.64 14.85 -2.36
CA ILE A 66 2.52 15.24 -1.49
C ILE A 66 1.22 14.61 -1.99
N ASN A 67 0.91 14.76 -3.28
CA ASN A 67 -0.31 14.18 -3.85
C ASN A 67 -0.31 12.65 -3.77
N GLN A 68 0.81 12.00 -4.08
CA GLN A 68 1.00 10.56 -3.98
C GLN A 68 0.74 10.04 -2.56
N GLY A 69 1.29 10.73 -1.56
CA GLY A 69 1.05 10.39 -0.16
C GLY A 69 -0.43 10.49 0.23
N PHE A 70 -1.17 11.49 -0.26
CA PHE A 70 -2.61 11.58 0.01
C PHE A 70 -3.42 10.47 -0.68
N TYR A 71 -3.02 9.99 -1.86
CA TYR A 71 -3.62 8.78 -2.42
C TYR A 71 -3.40 7.56 -1.51
N ASN A 72 -2.19 7.41 -0.96
CA ASN A 72 -1.89 6.36 0.02
C ASN A 72 -2.76 6.48 1.28
N LEU A 73 -2.95 7.71 1.80
CA LEU A 73 -3.87 7.96 2.92
C LEU A 73 -5.30 7.53 2.61
N PHE A 74 -5.82 7.85 1.42
CA PHE A 74 -7.19 7.46 1.05
C PHE A 74 -7.35 5.95 0.88
N LEU A 75 -6.32 5.24 0.39
CA LEU A 75 -6.31 3.77 0.35
C LEU A 75 -6.28 3.16 1.76
N ALA A 76 -5.50 3.74 2.68
CA ALA A 76 -5.52 3.35 4.09
C ALA A 76 -6.92 3.56 4.71
N CYS A 77 -7.55 4.71 4.47
CA CYS A 77 -8.92 4.99 4.89
C CYS A 77 -9.91 3.96 4.32
N GLY A 78 -9.77 3.56 3.06
CA GLY A 78 -10.57 2.49 2.45
C GLY A 78 -10.41 1.15 3.18
N GLY A 79 -9.18 0.76 3.50
CA GLY A 79 -8.89 -0.44 4.30
C GLY A 79 -9.49 -0.38 5.71
N ILE A 80 -9.37 0.75 6.40
CA ILE A 80 -9.96 0.98 7.74
C ILE A 80 -11.49 0.93 7.68
N ALA A 81 -12.09 1.59 6.69
CA ALA A 81 -13.53 1.54 6.46
C ALA A 81 -13.98 0.10 6.19
N GLY A 82 -13.20 -0.67 5.42
CA GLY A 82 -13.43 -2.10 5.21
C GLY A 82 -13.46 -2.90 6.52
N LEU A 83 -12.46 -2.71 7.39
CA LEU A 83 -12.42 -3.33 8.73
C LEU A 83 -13.64 -2.97 9.59
N TYR A 84 -14.08 -1.72 9.53
CA TYR A 84 -15.29 -1.29 10.24
C TYR A 84 -16.55 -1.95 9.65
N CYS A 85 -16.67 -1.98 8.34
CA CYS A 85 -17.83 -2.51 7.61
C CYS A 85 -18.02 -4.02 7.77
N ILE A 86 -16.96 -4.81 8.02
CA ILE A 86 -17.07 -6.26 8.28
C ILE A 86 -18.11 -6.57 9.37
N ARG A 87 -18.26 -5.70 10.37
CA ARG A 87 -19.22 -5.88 11.48
C ARG A 87 -20.69 -5.71 11.07
N LYS A 88 -20.95 -5.00 9.97
CA LYS A 88 -22.31 -4.65 9.51
C LYS A 88 -22.66 -5.38 8.22
N ASN A 89 -21.75 -5.37 7.24
CA ASN A 89 -21.87 -6.03 5.96
C ASN A 89 -20.49 -6.57 5.56
N LYS A 90 -20.31 -7.88 5.68
CA LYS A 90 -19.05 -8.56 5.39
C LYS A 90 -18.63 -8.42 3.93
N ALA A 91 -19.56 -8.53 2.98
CA ALA A 91 -19.26 -8.40 1.56
C ALA A 91 -18.66 -7.01 1.24
N VAL A 92 -19.29 -5.93 1.74
CA VAL A 92 -18.77 -4.56 1.58
C VAL A 92 -17.40 -4.42 2.26
N GLY A 93 -17.27 -4.92 3.49
CA GLY A 93 -16.01 -4.85 4.23
C GLY A 93 -14.85 -5.55 3.52
N TYR A 94 -15.08 -6.76 3.00
CA TYR A 94 -14.10 -7.53 2.26
C TYR A 94 -13.77 -6.91 0.90
N ALA A 95 -14.74 -6.35 0.19
CA ALA A 95 -14.51 -5.66 -1.08
C ALA A 95 -13.58 -4.45 -0.92
N LEU A 96 -13.80 -3.62 0.12
CA LEU A 96 -12.95 -2.47 0.41
C LEU A 96 -11.50 -2.88 0.78
N ILE A 97 -11.34 -3.93 1.59
CA ILE A 97 -10.02 -4.46 1.93
C ILE A 97 -9.32 -5.03 0.69
N LEU A 98 -10.04 -5.75 -0.16
CA LEU A 98 -9.49 -6.28 -1.40
C LEU A 98 -9.07 -5.17 -2.36
N LEU A 99 -9.83 -4.07 -2.44
CA LEU A 99 -9.44 -2.91 -3.24
C LEU A 99 -8.11 -2.33 -2.76
N ALA A 100 -7.97 -2.09 -1.45
CA ALA A 100 -6.72 -1.58 -0.87
C ALA A 100 -5.55 -2.55 -1.12
N CYS A 101 -5.74 -3.85 -0.90
CA CYS A 101 -4.70 -4.85 -1.14
C CYS A 101 -4.35 -4.96 -2.63
N PHE A 102 -5.33 -4.92 -3.52
CA PHE A 102 -5.09 -4.92 -4.96
C PHE A 102 -4.26 -3.70 -5.40
N SER A 103 -4.56 -2.52 -4.87
CA SER A 103 -3.76 -1.32 -5.10
C SER A 103 -2.32 -1.47 -4.60
N ALA A 104 -2.09 -2.05 -3.41
CA ALA A 104 -0.74 -2.30 -2.90
C ALA A 104 0.03 -3.32 -3.76
N VAL A 105 -0.64 -4.38 -4.25
CA VAL A 105 -0.04 -5.32 -5.22
C VAL A 105 0.35 -4.60 -6.50
N GLY A 106 -0.54 -3.80 -7.07
CA GLY A 106 -0.27 -3.02 -8.28
C GLY A 106 0.89 -2.04 -8.09
N ALA A 107 0.91 -1.30 -6.99
CA ALA A 107 1.97 -0.35 -6.65
C ALA A 107 3.33 -1.05 -6.50
N GLY A 108 3.39 -2.14 -5.74
CA GLY A 108 4.64 -2.89 -5.55
C GLY A 108 5.14 -3.52 -6.85
N LEU A 109 4.26 -4.03 -7.71
CA LEU A 109 4.64 -4.53 -9.03
C LEU A 109 5.22 -3.44 -9.92
N VAL A 110 4.56 -2.27 -10.01
CA VAL A 110 5.07 -1.13 -10.78
C VAL A 110 6.44 -0.72 -10.22
N LEU A 111 6.57 -0.59 -8.90
CA LEU A 111 7.81 -0.19 -8.24
C LEU A 111 8.96 -1.17 -8.53
N ALA A 112 8.70 -2.49 -8.52
CA ALA A 112 9.70 -3.50 -8.88
C ALA A 112 10.12 -3.42 -10.35
N LEU A 113 9.21 -3.04 -11.26
CA LEU A 113 9.49 -2.98 -12.69
C LEU A 113 10.17 -1.68 -13.10
N THR A 114 9.95 -0.58 -12.38
CA THR A 114 10.43 0.75 -12.77
C THR A 114 11.56 1.28 -11.91
N SER A 115 12.02 0.53 -10.91
CA SER A 115 13.07 0.99 -9.99
C SER A 115 13.91 -0.15 -9.40
N LYS A 116 14.88 0.20 -8.55
CA LYS A 116 15.67 -0.74 -7.74
C LYS A 116 15.15 -0.87 -6.30
N ALA A 117 13.97 -0.33 -5.99
CA ALA A 117 13.38 -0.37 -4.66
C ALA A 117 12.73 -1.72 -4.34
N TYR A 118 13.41 -2.83 -4.64
CA TYR A 118 12.85 -4.20 -4.58
C TYR A 118 12.36 -4.59 -3.20
N ILE A 119 13.01 -4.11 -2.14
CA ILE A 119 12.58 -4.37 -0.75
C ILE A 119 11.24 -3.68 -0.48
N LEU A 120 11.09 -2.42 -0.89
CA LEU A 120 9.83 -1.68 -0.72
C LEU A 120 8.71 -2.30 -1.58
N ALA A 121 9.04 -2.69 -2.81
CA ALA A 121 8.12 -3.39 -3.70
C ALA A 121 7.65 -4.72 -3.12
N PHE A 122 8.56 -5.49 -2.52
CA PHE A 122 8.24 -6.75 -1.84
C PHE A 122 7.30 -6.52 -0.65
N LEU A 123 7.62 -5.54 0.20
CA LEU A 123 6.81 -5.20 1.38
C LEU A 123 5.40 -4.72 1.00
N GLN A 124 5.25 -3.98 -0.09
CA GLN A 124 3.94 -3.57 -0.61
C GLN A 124 3.17 -4.77 -1.20
N ALA A 125 3.79 -5.52 -2.11
CA ALA A 125 3.06 -6.47 -2.94
C ALA A 125 2.79 -7.81 -2.26
N VAL A 126 3.76 -8.40 -1.55
CA VAL A 126 3.66 -9.79 -1.10
C VAL A 126 2.62 -9.97 0.01
N PRO A 127 2.64 -9.19 1.11
CA PRO A 127 1.60 -9.25 2.14
C PRO A 127 0.20 -9.03 1.57
N ALA A 128 0.06 -8.04 0.68
CA ALA A 128 -1.21 -7.71 0.03
C ALA A 128 -1.71 -8.83 -0.90
N ALA A 129 -0.84 -9.43 -1.71
CA ALA A 129 -1.17 -10.55 -2.59
C ALA A 129 -1.66 -11.76 -1.77
N MET A 130 -1.00 -12.07 -0.66
CA MET A 130 -1.44 -13.14 0.25
C MET A 130 -2.84 -12.87 0.82
N VAL A 131 -3.15 -11.61 1.16
CA VAL A 131 -4.51 -11.24 1.57
C VAL A 131 -5.49 -11.44 0.42
N CYS A 132 -5.19 -10.93 -0.79
CA CYS A 132 -6.05 -11.10 -1.97
C CYS A 132 -6.41 -12.57 -2.22
N ILE A 133 -5.41 -13.45 -2.25
CA ILE A 133 -5.58 -14.90 -2.48
C ILE A 133 -6.48 -15.53 -1.41
N LYS A 134 -6.30 -15.16 -0.14
CA LYS A 134 -7.05 -15.76 0.97
C LYS A 134 -8.44 -15.16 1.16
N LEU A 135 -8.61 -13.87 0.87
CA LEU A 135 -9.84 -13.12 1.16
C LEU A 135 -10.85 -13.20 0.00
N TYR A 136 -10.39 -13.26 -1.25
CA TYR A 136 -11.29 -13.33 -2.41
C TYR A 136 -12.27 -14.52 -2.37
N PRO A 137 -11.86 -15.75 -2.03
CA PRO A 137 -12.80 -16.87 -1.90
C PRO A 137 -13.83 -16.67 -0.78
N VAL A 138 -13.47 -15.93 0.28
CA VAL A 138 -14.38 -15.62 1.39
C VAL A 138 -15.41 -14.59 0.94
N LEU A 139 -14.99 -13.51 0.25
CA LEU A 139 -15.91 -12.55 -0.36
C LEU A 139 -16.90 -13.24 -1.31
N LYS A 140 -16.41 -14.14 -2.18
CA LYS A 140 -17.26 -14.85 -3.14
C LYS A 140 -18.39 -15.63 -2.45
N LYS A 141 -18.14 -16.21 -1.28
CA LYS A 141 -19.17 -16.88 -0.47
C LYS A 141 -20.17 -15.91 0.12
N GLU A 142 -19.72 -14.76 0.63
CA GLU A 142 -20.63 -13.74 1.18
C GLU A 142 -21.51 -13.09 0.10
N LEU A 143 -21.07 -13.04 -1.15
CA LEU A 143 -21.86 -12.55 -2.29
C LEU A 143 -22.86 -13.57 -2.84
N ASN A 144 -22.65 -14.87 -2.59
CA ASN A 144 -23.52 -15.95 -3.03
C ASN A 144 -23.94 -16.79 -1.80
N PRO A 145 -24.79 -16.22 -0.93
CA PRO A 145 -25.15 -16.82 0.36
C PRO A 145 -25.90 -18.15 0.22
#